data_AF-A0A2H6J0P0-F1
#
_entry.id   AF-A0A2H6J0P0-F1
#
_cell.length_a   1.000
_cell.length_b   1.000
_cell.length_c   1.000
_cell.angle_alpha   90.00
_cell.angle_beta   90.00
_cell.angle_gamma   90.00
#
_symmetry.space_group_name_H-M   'P 1'
#
loop_
_entity.id
_entity.type
_entity.pdbx_description
1 polymer ?
#
loop_
_entity_poly.entity_id
_entity_poly.type
_entity_poly.pdbx_seq_one_letter_code
_entity_poly.pdbx_strand_id
1 'polypeptide(L)' 'MALGLGVLRLSPAHFWAMSLPELNAALEGLTGAAWAAEPISRHRLGALMDRYPDHSIEQET' A
#
# COMPACT_ATOMS: atom_id res chain seq x y z
N MET A 1 1.19 7.13 -7.20
CA MET A 1 0.99 6.22 -8.35
C MET A 1 2.21 5.35 -8.70
N ALA A 2 3.11 5.04 -7.75
CA ALA A 2 4.41 4.41 -8.07
C ALA A 2 4.52 2.90 -7.75
N LEU A 3 3.51 2.30 -7.10
CA LEU A 3 3.63 0.90 -6.65
C LEU A 3 3.55 -0.11 -7.80
N GLY A 4 2.79 0.19 -8.86
CA GLY A 4 2.46 -0.78 -9.91
C GLY A 4 3.41 -0.88 -11.11
N LEU A 5 4.30 0.10 -11.35
CA LEU A 5 4.98 0.21 -12.65
C LEU A 5 6.52 0.32 -12.63
N GLY A 6 7.14 0.37 -11.46
CA GLY A 6 8.61 0.39 -11.34
C GLY A 6 9.18 -0.60 -10.35
N VAL A 7 8.43 -0.86 -9.28
CA VAL A 7 8.90 -1.63 -8.11
C VAL A 7 8.74 -3.13 -8.35
N LEU A 8 7.57 -3.58 -8.84
CA LEU A 8 7.31 -4.99 -9.14
C LEU A 8 7.82 -5.45 -10.52
N ARG A 9 8.27 -4.51 -11.39
CA ARG A 9 8.72 -4.78 -12.77
C ARG A 9 7.71 -5.56 -13.63
N LEU A 10 6.42 -5.48 -13.30
CA LEU A 10 5.32 -6.07 -14.06
C LEU A 10 4.86 -5.12 -15.17
N SER A 11 4.35 -5.66 -16.27
CA SER A 11 3.62 -4.84 -17.23
C SER A 11 2.32 -4.31 -16.58
N PRO A 12 1.84 -3.11 -16.97
CA PRO A 12 0.59 -2.56 -16.43
C PRO A 12 -0.58 -3.54 -16.51
N ALA A 13 -0.70 -4.25 -17.65
CA ALA A 13 -1.79 -5.20 -17.86
C ALA A 13 -1.74 -6.39 -16.89
N HIS A 14 -0.55 -6.94 -16.63
CA HIS A 14 -0.41 -8.00 -15.62
C HIS A 14 -0.73 -7.48 -14.23
N PHE A 15 -0.22 -6.30 -13.86
CA PHE A 15 -0.47 -5.72 -12.54
C PHE A 15 -1.97 -5.56 -12.26
N TRP A 16 -2.73 -5.03 -13.22
CA TRP A 16 -4.17 -4.81 -13.06
C TRP A 16 -5.03 -6.08 -13.16
N ALA A 17 -4.48 -7.17 -13.70
CA ALA A 17 -5.17 -8.45 -13.77
C ALA A 17 -4.99 -9.32 -12.51
N MET A 18 -4.04 -8.98 -11.62
CA MET A 18 -3.76 -9.77 -10.43
C MET A 18 -4.88 -9.67 -9.39
N SER A 19 -5.14 -10.79 -8.75
CA SER A 19 -5.92 -10.86 -7.51
C SER A 19 -5.12 -10.35 -6.30
N LEU A 20 -5.80 -10.03 -5.20
CA LEU A 20 -5.16 -9.59 -3.96
C LEU A 20 -4.16 -10.62 -3.39
N PRO A 21 -4.44 -11.95 -3.39
CA PRO A 21 -3.45 -12.95 -2.97
C PRO A 21 -2.20 -12.98 -3.86
N GLU A 22 -2.36 -12.86 -5.18
CA GLU A 22 -1.24 -12.82 -6.13
C GLU A 22 -0.38 -11.57 -5.94
N LEU A 23 -1.02 -10.42 -5.69
CA LEU A 23 -0.32 -9.19 -5.35
C LEU A 23 0.48 -9.35 -4.04
N ASN A 24 -0.10 -9.99 -3.02
CA ASN A 24 0.59 -10.26 -1.76
C ASN A 24 1.83 -11.15 -1.97
N ALA A 25 1.70 -12.24 -2.74
CA ALA A 25 2.81 -13.13 -3.06
C ALA A 25 3.92 -12.42 -3.89
N ALA A 26 3.53 -11.55 -4.83
CA ALA A 26 4.48 -10.77 -5.61
C ALA A 26 5.26 -9.78 -4.74
N LEU A 27 4.60 -9.17 -3.75
CA LEU A 27 5.23 -8.25 -2.79
C LEU A 27 6.17 -9.02 -1.84
N GLU A 28 5.73 -10.17 -1.31
CA GLU A 28 6.59 -11.09 -0.53
C GLU A 28 7.88 -11.44 -1.29
N GLY A 29 7.77 -11.80 -2.57
CA GLY A 29 8.94 -12.14 -3.40
C GLY A 29 9.89 -10.97 -3.63
N LEU A 30 9.38 -9.74 -3.66
CA LEU A 30 10.20 -8.55 -3.93
C LEU A 30 10.94 -8.04 -2.70
N THR A 31 10.27 -7.99 -1.56
CA THR A 31 10.80 -7.40 -0.32
C THR A 31 11.33 -8.44 0.66
N GLY A 32 11.11 -9.73 0.39
CA GLY A 32 11.46 -10.83 1.28
C GLY A 32 10.71 -10.77 2.62
N ALA A 33 11.35 -11.30 3.67
CA ALA A 33 10.78 -11.37 5.02
C ALA A 33 10.38 -10.02 5.63
N ALA A 34 10.81 -8.89 5.04
CA ALA A 34 10.41 -7.56 5.46
C ALA A 34 8.94 -7.21 5.13
N TRP A 35 8.31 -7.90 4.17
CA TRP A 35 6.88 -7.72 3.88
C TRP A 35 5.95 -8.48 4.83
N ALA A 36 6.44 -9.60 5.36
CA ALA A 36 5.79 -10.28 6.48
C ALA A 36 5.95 -9.51 7.81
N ALA A 37 6.35 -8.23 7.77
CA ALA A 37 6.34 -7.38 8.95
C ALA A 37 4.94 -7.37 9.57
N GLU A 38 4.91 -7.47 10.90
CA GLU A 38 3.68 -7.49 11.69
C GLU A 38 2.71 -6.40 11.20
N PRO A 39 1.44 -6.75 10.90
CA PRO A 39 0.44 -5.78 10.49
C PRO A 39 0.42 -4.59 11.47
N ILE A 40 0.27 -3.37 10.94
CA ILE A 40 0.20 -2.19 11.81
C ILE A 40 -0.95 -2.35 12.81
N SER A 41 -0.64 -2.19 14.09
CA SER A 41 -1.67 -2.29 15.14
C SER A 41 -2.67 -1.14 15.03
N ARG A 42 -3.91 -1.38 15.48
CA ARG A 42 -4.95 -0.33 15.52
C ARG A 42 -4.53 0.90 16.31
N HIS A 43 -3.75 0.71 17.37
CA HIS A 43 -3.19 1.80 18.15
C HIS A 43 -2.20 2.64 17.34
N ARG A 44 -1.29 2.00 16.58
CA ARG A 44 -0.33 2.72 15.73
C ARG A 44 -1.02 3.44 14.58
N LEU A 45 -2.05 2.84 14.00
CA LEU A 45 -2.87 3.49 12.99
C LEU A 45 -3.57 4.74 13.57
N GLY A 46 -4.20 4.63 14.74
CA GLY A 46 -4.84 5.77 15.42
C GLY A 46 -3.86 6.91 15.68
N ALA A 47 -2.66 6.60 16.19
CA ALA A 47 -1.62 7.60 16.41
C ALA A 47 -1.14 8.30 15.12
N LEU A 48 -1.22 7.62 13.96
CA LEU A 48 -0.93 8.24 12.67
C LEU A 48 -2.06 9.16 12.22
N MET A 49 -3.32 8.76 12.40
CA MET A 49 -4.49 9.58 12.08
C MET A 49 -4.53 10.85 12.93
N ASP A 50 -4.20 10.77 14.22
CA ASP A 50 -4.11 11.93 15.10
C ASP A 50 -2.96 12.86 14.71
N ARG A 51 -1.84 12.30 14.24
CA ARG A 51 -0.66 13.07 13.81
C ARG A 51 -0.84 13.73 12.44
N TYR A 52 -1.54 13.07 11.54
CA TYR A 52 -1.79 13.52 10.17
C TYR A 52 -3.30 13.52 9.93
N PRO A 53 -4.04 14.48 10.51
CA PRO A 53 -5.47 14.56 10.32
C PRO A 53 -5.82 14.85 8.86
N ASP A 54 -6.77 14.09 8.32
CA ASP A 54 -7.34 14.38 7.00
C ASP A 54 -8.18 15.64 7.13
N HIS A 55 -7.60 16.79 6.76
CA HIS A 55 -8.38 17.98 6.54
C HIS A 55 -9.12 17.79 5.21
N SER A 56 -10.44 17.65 5.29
CA SER A 56 -11.30 17.88 4.12
C SER A 56 -10.85 19.20 3.51
N ILE A 57 -10.47 19.18 2.23
CA ILE A 57 -10.38 20.44 1.50
C ILE A 57 -11.82 20.93 1.40
N GLU A 58 -12.25 21.73 2.39
CA GLU A 58 -13.39 22.62 2.25
C GLU A 58 -13.01 23.60 1.14
N GLN A 59 -13.34 23.21 -0.10
CA GLN A 59 -13.40 24.13 -1.22
C GLN A 59 -14.60 25.03 -0.96
N GLU A 60 -14.37 26.11 -0.24
CA GLU A 60 -15.30 27.23 -0.16
C GLU A 60 -15.21 28.01 -1.48
N THR A 61 -16.29 27.88 -2.25
CA THR A 61 -16.89 28.75 -3.29
C THR A 61 -16.01 29.69 -4.11
#